data_AF-A0A9D1SIV0-F1
#
_entry.id   AF-A0A9D1SIV0-F1
#
_cell.length_a   1.000
_cell.length_b   1.000
_cell.length_c   1.000
_cell.angle_alpha   90.00
_cell.angle_beta   90.00
_cell.angle_gamma   90.00
#
_symmetry.space_group_name_H-M   'P 1'
#
loop_
_entity.id
_entity.type
_entity.pdbx_description
1 polymer ?
#
loop_
_entity_poly.entity_id
_entity_poly.type
_entity_poly.pdbx_seq_one_letter_code
_entity_poly.pdbx_strand_id
1 'polypeptide(L)'
;MPDYFTHITGAELIFEKLDAEQRKIISRDKTLYLLGAQGGDIFFFYGLDYRHNAGRMLHRMDAKELFEKLLNGNRAYCAGWATHYALDCTIHPFVYAYENTHRGVFLHQKYERDFGLYVSRKTQMRRIILPKEKLMECTLAVCDSIRNVLPYVTPAGTAACLKRHFIYTRRQFRTKKQEYTLNCNYGETYKAFERSLELGAKAAECVLDGRIDAEIFSKSFL
;
A
#
# COMPACT_ATOMS: atom_id res chain seq x y z
N MET A 1 7.06 -5.66 1.12
CA MET A 1 5.60 -5.58 1.07
C MET A 1 5.13 -5.31 2.48
N PRO A 2 5.10 -4.05 2.92
CA PRO A 2 4.79 -3.75 4.31
C PRO A 2 3.43 -4.34 4.69
N ASP A 3 3.29 -4.68 5.97
CA ASP A 3 2.11 -5.41 6.44
C ASP A 3 0.80 -4.69 6.05
N TYR A 4 -0.15 -5.42 5.46
CA TYR A 4 -1.47 -4.94 5.00
C TYR A 4 -2.11 -3.88 5.93
N PHE A 5 -2.01 -4.11 7.25
CA PHE A 5 -2.61 -3.22 8.24
C PHE A 5 -1.83 -1.93 8.46
N THR A 6 -0.52 -1.93 8.28
CA THR A 6 0.31 -0.72 8.32
C THR A 6 -0.13 0.22 7.20
N HIS A 7 -0.36 -0.31 6.00
CA HIS A 7 -0.90 0.47 4.88
C HIS A 7 -2.29 1.04 5.14
N ILE A 8 -3.24 0.22 5.64
CA ILE A 8 -4.57 0.73 6.02
C ILE A 8 -4.46 1.80 7.10
N THR A 9 -3.64 1.57 8.12
CA THR A 9 -3.45 2.50 9.24
C THR A 9 -2.85 3.81 8.75
N GLY A 10 -1.80 3.75 7.93
CA GLY A 10 -1.18 4.94 7.32
C GLY A 10 -2.18 5.70 6.46
N ALA A 11 -2.95 5.01 5.61
CA ALA A 11 -3.95 5.64 4.75
C ALA A 11 -5.08 6.32 5.53
N GLU A 12 -5.56 5.73 6.63
CA GLU A 12 -6.56 6.38 7.49
C GLU A 12 -5.98 7.63 8.18
N LEU A 13 -4.77 7.55 8.73
CA LEU A 13 -4.12 8.70 9.36
C LEU A 13 -3.78 9.83 8.37
N ILE A 14 -3.40 9.48 7.14
CA ILE A 14 -3.19 10.44 6.05
C ILE A 14 -4.51 11.08 5.65
N PHE A 15 -5.60 10.29 5.55
CA PHE A 15 -6.91 10.82 5.20
C PHE A 15 -7.38 11.91 6.18
N GLU A 16 -7.11 11.77 7.47
CA GLU A 16 -7.45 12.79 8.48
C GLU A 16 -6.65 14.10 8.31
N LYS A 17 -5.47 14.05 7.68
CA LYS A 17 -4.63 15.23 7.39
C LYS A 17 -5.06 16.01 6.15
N LEU A 18 -5.89 15.42 5.28
CA LEU A 18 -6.36 16.06 4.06
C LEU A 18 -7.46 17.09 4.34
N ASP A 19 -7.65 18.02 3.42
CA ASP A 19 -8.70 19.04 3.54
C ASP A 19 -10.11 18.45 3.32
N ALA A 20 -11.15 19.27 3.53
CA ALA A 20 -12.54 18.83 3.43
C ALA A 20 -12.95 18.38 2.01
N GLU A 21 -12.47 19.04 0.96
CA GLU A 21 -12.84 18.71 -0.43
C GLU A 21 -12.10 17.46 -0.92
N GLN A 22 -10.83 17.31 -0.56
CA GLN A 22 -10.02 16.12 -0.78
C GLN A 22 -10.63 14.90 -0.07
N ARG A 23 -10.99 15.04 1.21
CA ARG A 23 -11.67 13.98 1.96
C ARG A 23 -13.01 13.62 1.31
N LYS A 24 -13.79 14.59 0.84
CA LYS A 24 -15.07 14.35 0.15
C LYS A 24 -14.90 13.53 -1.13
N ILE A 25 -13.83 13.74 -1.89
CA ILE A 25 -13.51 12.90 -3.07
C ILE A 25 -13.25 11.46 -2.63
N ILE A 26 -12.40 11.26 -1.62
CA ILE A 26 -12.07 9.91 -1.12
C ILE A 26 -13.29 9.24 -0.49
N SER A 27 -14.10 9.96 0.29
CA SER A 27 -15.25 9.40 1.01
C SER A 27 -16.31 8.79 0.10
N ARG A 28 -16.43 9.25 -1.15
CA ARG A 28 -17.32 8.64 -2.15
C ARG A 28 -16.93 7.20 -2.47
N ASP A 29 -15.63 6.91 -2.47
CA ASP A 29 -15.04 5.62 -2.84
C ASP A 29 -14.02 5.13 -1.78
N LYS A 30 -14.35 5.24 -0.48
CA LYS A 30 -13.40 4.97 0.62
C LYS A 30 -12.79 3.56 0.57
N THR A 31 -13.58 2.54 0.20
CA THR A 31 -13.07 1.17 0.00
C THR A 31 -11.98 1.13 -1.06
N LEU A 32 -12.17 1.86 -2.17
CA LEU A 32 -11.23 1.88 -3.27
C LEU A 32 -9.96 2.64 -2.90
N TYR A 33 -10.06 3.72 -2.11
CA TYR A 33 -8.90 4.39 -1.52
C TYR A 33 -8.08 3.44 -0.63
N LEU A 34 -8.73 2.74 0.30
CA LEU A 34 -8.05 1.76 1.17
C LEU A 34 -7.47 0.57 0.40
N LEU A 35 -8.08 0.21 -0.73
CA LEU A 35 -7.54 -0.78 -1.63
C LEU A 35 -6.32 -0.25 -2.39
N GLY A 36 -6.37 1.00 -2.86
CA GLY A 36 -5.24 1.70 -3.47
C GLY A 36 -4.06 1.83 -2.50
N ALA A 37 -4.31 1.96 -1.19
CA ALA A 37 -3.28 1.98 -0.15
C ALA A 37 -2.46 0.69 -0.03
N GLN A 38 -2.94 -0.42 -0.60
CA GLN A 38 -2.15 -1.65 -0.74
C GLN A 38 -1.25 -1.62 -1.97
N GLY A 39 -1.39 -0.62 -2.85
CA GLY A 39 -0.55 -0.38 -4.01
C GLY A 39 -0.28 -1.60 -4.88
N GLY A 40 1.02 -1.79 -5.20
CA GLY A 40 1.47 -2.85 -6.09
C GLY A 40 1.34 -4.24 -5.48
N ASP A 41 1.10 -4.30 -4.17
CA ASP A 41 1.18 -5.55 -3.43
C ASP A 41 0.04 -6.50 -3.74
N ILE A 42 -1.14 -5.95 -4.00
CA ILE A 42 -2.29 -6.72 -4.49
C ILE A 42 -1.86 -7.51 -5.74
N PHE A 43 -1.05 -6.90 -6.60
CA PHE A 43 -0.67 -7.46 -7.89
C PHE A 43 0.44 -8.51 -7.78
N PHE A 44 0.99 -8.79 -6.59
CA PHE A 44 1.72 -10.05 -6.37
C PHE A 44 0.81 -11.26 -6.60
N PHE A 45 -0.51 -11.09 -6.44
CA PHE A 45 -1.53 -12.12 -6.67
C PHE A 45 -2.14 -12.07 -8.09
N TYR A 46 -1.58 -11.28 -9.01
CA TYR A 46 -2.01 -11.23 -10.40
C TYR A 46 -1.19 -12.20 -11.26
N GLY A 47 -1.87 -13.08 -11.98
CA GLY A 47 -1.21 -14.18 -12.72
C GLY A 47 -0.60 -15.27 -11.81
N LEU A 48 0.12 -16.22 -12.40
CA LEU A 48 0.90 -17.26 -11.71
C LEU A 48 2.37 -17.28 -12.14
N ASP A 49 2.76 -16.42 -13.08
CA ASP A 49 4.15 -16.34 -13.55
C ASP A 49 5.01 -15.53 -12.56
N TYR A 50 6.03 -16.18 -12.02
CA TYR A 50 6.98 -15.57 -11.11
C TYR A 50 7.98 -14.64 -11.81
N ARG A 51 8.27 -14.88 -13.10
CA ARG A 51 9.25 -14.08 -13.88
C ARG A 51 8.67 -12.72 -14.28
N HIS A 52 7.38 -12.68 -14.63
CA HIS A 52 6.66 -11.46 -15.01
C HIS A 52 5.57 -11.11 -14.00
N ASN A 53 5.95 -11.04 -12.72
CA ASN A 53 4.98 -10.73 -11.67
C ASN A 53 4.59 -9.23 -11.71
N ALA A 54 3.30 -8.96 -11.88
CA ALA A 54 2.76 -7.60 -11.99
C ALA A 54 3.09 -6.72 -10.76
N GLY A 55 3.02 -7.29 -9.55
CA GLY A 55 3.39 -6.58 -8.32
C GLY A 55 4.85 -6.12 -8.36
N ARG A 56 5.79 -6.98 -8.76
CA ARG A 56 7.20 -6.57 -8.93
C ARG A 56 7.39 -5.48 -9.97
N MET A 57 6.68 -5.56 -11.08
CA MET A 57 6.79 -4.56 -12.15
C MET A 57 6.33 -3.18 -11.65
N LEU A 58 5.23 -3.13 -10.90
CA LEU A 58 4.69 -1.88 -10.37
C LEU A 58 5.65 -1.22 -9.36
N HIS A 59 6.25 -1.99 -8.45
CA HIS A 59 7.20 -1.43 -7.47
C HIS A 59 8.54 -1.01 -8.10
N ARG A 60 8.90 -1.52 -9.28
CA ARG A 60 10.13 -1.15 -10.01
C ARG A 60 9.93 0.03 -10.96
N MET A 61 8.69 0.42 -11.21
CA MET A 61 8.40 1.56 -12.08
C MET A 61 8.85 2.84 -11.38
N ASP A 62 9.33 3.79 -12.17
CA ASP A 62 9.54 5.15 -11.69
C ASP A 62 8.23 5.71 -11.12
N ALA A 63 8.30 6.30 -9.92
CA ALA A 63 7.09 6.71 -9.23
C ALA A 63 6.34 7.80 -10.00
N LYS A 64 7.06 8.78 -10.58
CA LYS A 64 6.45 9.82 -11.40
C LYS A 64 5.75 9.20 -12.62
N GLU A 65 6.40 8.32 -13.37
CA GLU A 65 5.77 7.63 -14.52
C GLU A 65 4.51 6.85 -14.10
N LEU A 66 4.56 6.15 -12.97
CA LEU A 66 3.44 5.38 -12.45
C LEU A 66 2.25 6.29 -12.12
N PHE A 67 2.47 7.39 -11.40
CA PHE A 67 1.40 8.28 -10.99
C PHE A 67 0.83 9.10 -12.16
N GLU A 68 1.63 9.46 -13.17
CA GLU A 68 1.14 10.05 -14.42
C GLU A 68 0.11 9.16 -15.12
N LYS A 69 0.31 7.83 -15.06
CA LYS A 69 -0.62 6.84 -15.62
C LYS A 69 -1.83 6.60 -14.72
N LEU A 70 -1.63 6.51 -13.41
CA LEU A 70 -2.71 6.30 -12.43
C LEU A 70 -3.66 7.49 -12.31
N LEU A 71 -3.20 8.72 -12.59
CA LEU A 71 -4.05 9.92 -12.65
C LEU A 71 -5.20 9.80 -13.66
N ASN A 72 -5.01 9.02 -14.73
CA ASN A 72 -6.05 8.74 -15.73
C ASN A 72 -7.08 7.70 -15.26
N GLY A 73 -6.98 7.24 -14.02
CA GLY A 73 -7.89 6.27 -13.39
C GLY A 73 -8.80 6.91 -12.35
N ASN A 74 -9.25 6.10 -11.38
CA ASN A 74 -10.06 6.61 -10.27
C ASN A 74 -9.20 7.41 -9.28
N ARG A 75 -9.62 8.64 -8.96
CA ARG A 75 -8.89 9.56 -8.07
C ARG A 75 -8.71 9.02 -6.65
N ALA A 76 -9.72 8.37 -6.07
CA ALA A 76 -9.60 7.78 -4.73
C ALA A 76 -8.59 6.62 -4.72
N TYR A 77 -8.62 5.77 -5.77
CA TYR A 77 -7.63 4.70 -5.94
C TYR A 77 -6.20 5.25 -6.05
N CYS A 78 -6.01 6.28 -6.88
CA CYS A 78 -4.72 6.93 -7.07
C CYS A 78 -4.21 7.59 -5.77
N ALA A 79 -5.07 8.26 -5.00
CA ALA A 79 -4.72 8.79 -3.67
C ALA A 79 -4.32 7.67 -2.70
N GLY A 80 -4.96 6.51 -2.77
CA GLY A 80 -4.54 5.33 -2.01
C GLY A 80 -3.10 4.93 -2.37
N TRP A 81 -2.80 4.82 -3.67
CA TRP A 81 -1.45 4.53 -4.14
C TRP A 81 -0.40 5.54 -3.64
N ALA A 82 -0.75 6.82 -3.56
CA ALA A 82 0.13 7.86 -3.01
C ALA A 82 0.49 7.59 -1.53
N THR A 83 -0.45 7.07 -0.74
CA THR A 83 -0.15 6.64 0.63
C THR A 83 0.76 5.42 0.69
N HIS A 84 0.55 4.45 -0.21
CA HIS A 84 1.43 3.27 -0.32
C HIS A 84 2.86 3.69 -0.67
N TYR A 85 3.02 4.54 -1.69
CA TYR A 85 4.29 5.13 -2.09
C TYR A 85 5.02 5.77 -0.91
N ALA A 86 4.33 6.64 -0.17
CA ALA A 86 4.94 7.37 0.94
C ALA A 86 5.43 6.42 2.05
N LEU A 87 4.64 5.38 2.38
CA LEU A 87 5.03 4.37 3.36
C LEU A 87 6.21 3.53 2.87
N ASP A 88 6.15 3.03 1.64
CA ASP A 88 7.16 2.14 1.10
C ASP A 88 8.53 2.81 1.06
N CYS A 89 8.63 3.98 0.42
CA CYS A 89 9.91 4.69 0.24
C CYS A 89 10.54 5.18 1.56
N THR A 90 9.76 5.27 2.65
CA THR A 90 10.24 5.73 3.96
C THR A 90 10.56 4.60 4.93
N ILE A 91 9.85 3.48 4.86
CA ILE A 91 9.98 2.35 5.79
C ILE A 91 10.96 1.31 5.25
N HIS A 92 10.96 1.03 3.94
CA HIS A 92 11.81 0.00 3.35
C HIS A 92 13.31 0.15 3.61
N PRO A 93 13.89 1.37 3.69
CA PRO A 93 15.29 1.51 4.09
C PRO A 93 15.63 0.84 5.43
N PHE A 94 14.71 0.85 6.39
CA PHE A 94 14.89 0.19 7.70
C PHE A 94 14.72 -1.33 7.61
N VAL A 95 13.78 -1.79 6.80
CA VAL A 95 13.58 -3.23 6.55
C VAL A 95 14.83 -3.83 5.91
N TYR A 96 15.37 -3.18 4.87
CA TYR A 96 16.58 -3.62 4.18
C TYR A 96 17.83 -3.49 5.06
N ALA A 97 17.96 -2.43 5.85
CA ALA A 97 19.06 -2.32 6.80
C ALA A 97 19.06 -3.50 7.80
N TYR A 98 17.88 -3.90 8.30
CA TYR A 98 17.77 -5.07 9.18
C TYR A 98 18.09 -6.38 8.44
N GLU A 99 17.51 -6.59 7.25
CA GLU A 99 17.75 -7.79 6.45
C GLU A 99 19.23 -7.96 6.08
N ASN A 100 19.93 -6.89 5.71
CA ASN A 100 21.33 -6.94 5.32
C ASN A 100 22.31 -7.15 6.50
N THR A 101 21.89 -6.83 7.72
CA THR A 101 22.73 -6.92 8.92
C THR A 101 22.47 -8.19 9.75
N HIS A 102 21.43 -8.96 9.42
CA HIS A 102 21.04 -10.15 10.17
C HIS A 102 20.96 -11.38 9.26
N ARG A 103 21.19 -12.56 9.84
CA ARG A 103 20.99 -13.84 9.13
C ARG A 103 19.68 -14.46 9.56
N GLY A 104 18.86 -14.89 8.61
CA GLY A 104 17.64 -15.62 8.88
C GLY A 104 16.75 -15.78 7.67
N VAL A 105 15.81 -16.73 7.75
CA VAL A 105 14.79 -16.92 6.72
C VAL A 105 13.63 -15.96 6.96
N PHE A 106 13.14 -15.37 5.87
CA PHE A 106 11.97 -14.48 5.85
C PHE A 106 12.12 -13.26 6.78
N LEU A 107 13.32 -12.69 6.91
CA LEU A 107 13.55 -11.54 7.79
C LEU A 107 12.71 -10.33 7.38
N HIS A 108 12.67 -10.04 6.07
CA HIS A 108 11.83 -8.99 5.48
C HIS A 108 10.38 -9.09 5.98
N GLN A 109 9.73 -10.24 5.77
CA GLN A 109 8.32 -10.44 6.13
C GLN A 109 8.11 -10.45 7.66
N LYS A 110 9.08 -10.97 8.42
CA LYS A 110 9.01 -10.94 9.90
C LYS A 110 9.07 -9.51 10.41
N TYR A 111 9.96 -8.70 9.84
CA TYR A 111 10.12 -7.30 10.22
C TYR A 111 8.86 -6.50 9.93
N GLU A 112 8.32 -6.60 8.72
CA GLU A 112 7.09 -5.89 8.33
C GLU A 112 5.91 -6.28 9.22
N ARG A 113 5.76 -7.57 9.54
CA ARG A 113 4.70 -8.07 10.44
C ARG A 113 4.82 -7.50 11.84
N ASP A 114 6.03 -7.58 12.42
CA ASP A 114 6.29 -7.13 13.78
C ASP A 114 6.17 -5.61 13.88
N PHE A 115 6.65 -4.88 12.87
CA PHE A 115 6.45 -3.45 12.74
C PHE A 115 4.97 -3.09 12.64
N GLY A 116 4.17 -3.82 11.84
CA GLY A 116 2.72 -3.63 11.81
C GLY A 116 2.04 -3.89 13.16
N LEU A 117 2.61 -4.72 14.04
CA LEU A 117 2.15 -4.89 15.44
C LEU A 117 2.56 -3.72 16.31
N TYR A 118 3.76 -3.20 16.12
CA TYR A 118 4.22 -2.00 16.78
C TYR A 118 3.34 -0.79 16.45
N VAL A 119 3.08 -0.53 15.16
CA VAL A 119 2.21 0.55 14.71
C VAL A 119 0.81 0.42 15.29
N SER A 120 0.18 -0.76 15.18
CA SER A 120 -1.17 -0.98 15.72
C SER A 120 -1.28 -0.75 17.23
N ARG A 121 -0.24 -1.08 18.01
CA ARG A 121 -0.20 -0.81 19.45
C ARG A 121 -0.03 0.68 19.76
N LYS A 122 0.79 1.39 18.97
CA LYS A 122 1.05 2.82 19.15
C LYS A 122 -0.14 3.68 18.75
N THR A 123 -0.79 3.37 17.63
CA THR A 123 -1.93 4.14 17.14
C THR A 123 -3.26 3.75 17.81
N GLN A 124 -3.28 2.62 18.52
CA GLN A 124 -4.48 2.00 19.09
C GLN A 124 -5.59 1.72 18.04
N MET A 125 -5.25 1.74 16.75
CA MET A 125 -6.21 1.49 15.68
C MET A 125 -6.49 -0.01 15.55
N ARG A 126 -7.78 -0.32 15.43
CA ARG A 126 -8.23 -1.69 15.21
C ARG A 126 -7.83 -2.16 13.82
N ARG A 127 -7.19 -3.33 13.77
CA ARG A 127 -6.92 -4.04 12.52
C ARG A 127 -8.22 -4.55 11.91
N ILE A 128 -8.56 -4.03 10.74
CA ILE A 128 -9.74 -4.45 9.96
C ILE A 128 -9.30 -5.04 8.63
N ILE A 129 -10.04 -6.02 8.14
CA ILE A 129 -9.91 -6.51 6.77
C ILE A 129 -11.13 -5.99 6.01
N LEU A 130 -10.89 -5.42 4.83
CA LEU A 130 -11.97 -4.97 3.96
C LEU A 130 -12.92 -6.15 3.64
N PRO A 131 -14.26 -5.98 3.74
CA PRO A 131 -15.21 -7.04 3.41
C PRO A 131 -15.01 -7.53 1.98
N LYS A 132 -15.14 -8.84 1.77
CA LYS A 132 -14.91 -9.46 0.46
C LYS A 132 -15.82 -8.86 -0.60
N GLU A 133 -17.08 -8.66 -0.27
CA GLU A 133 -18.11 -8.14 -1.18
C GLU A 133 -17.72 -6.74 -1.67
N LYS A 134 -17.28 -5.88 -0.75
CA LYS A 134 -16.78 -4.53 -1.05
C LYS A 134 -15.52 -4.53 -1.90
N LEU A 135 -14.61 -5.47 -1.67
CA LEU A 135 -13.44 -5.64 -2.54
C LEU A 135 -13.85 -6.06 -3.96
N MET A 136 -14.81 -6.99 -4.09
CA MET A 136 -15.26 -7.45 -5.40
C MET A 136 -15.99 -6.35 -6.19
N GLU A 137 -16.77 -5.49 -5.52
CA GLU A 137 -17.40 -4.31 -6.13
C GLU A 137 -16.37 -3.37 -6.79
N CYS A 138 -15.14 -3.31 -6.27
CA CYS A 138 -14.06 -2.45 -6.78
C CYS A 138 -13.35 -3.00 -8.04
N THR A 139 -13.69 -4.21 -8.50
CA THR A 139 -12.94 -4.92 -9.55
C THR A 139 -12.73 -4.08 -10.82
N LEU A 140 -13.78 -3.46 -11.33
CA LEU A 140 -13.72 -2.69 -12.58
C LEU A 140 -12.87 -1.42 -12.40
N ALA A 141 -13.11 -0.66 -11.33
CA ALA A 141 -12.36 0.57 -11.05
C ALA A 141 -10.85 0.30 -10.86
N VAL A 142 -10.49 -0.79 -10.18
CA VAL A 142 -9.08 -1.23 -10.06
C VAL A 142 -8.53 -1.63 -11.42
N CYS A 143 -9.27 -2.43 -12.18
CA CYS A 143 -8.81 -2.92 -13.47
C CYS A 143 -8.58 -1.79 -14.46
N ASP A 144 -9.52 -0.85 -14.57
CA ASP A 144 -9.43 0.28 -15.50
C ASP A 144 -8.30 1.22 -15.10
N SER A 145 -8.12 1.50 -13.80
CA SER A 145 -7.01 2.34 -13.33
C SER A 145 -5.64 1.72 -13.62
N ILE A 146 -5.50 0.41 -13.40
CA ILE A 146 -4.21 -0.28 -13.57
C ILE A 146 -3.94 -0.62 -15.04
N ARG A 147 -4.96 -0.70 -15.91
CA ARG A 147 -4.76 -0.90 -17.35
C ARG A 147 -3.98 0.25 -18.01
N ASN A 148 -4.06 1.46 -17.43
CA ASN A 148 -3.23 2.60 -17.84
C ASN A 148 -1.72 2.34 -17.62
N VAL A 149 -1.37 1.44 -16.70
CA VAL A 149 0.01 1.07 -16.34
C VAL A 149 0.41 -0.26 -16.97
N LEU A 150 -0.45 -1.27 -16.84
CA LEU A 150 -0.26 -2.64 -17.30
C LEU A 150 -1.40 -3.01 -18.27
N PRO A 151 -1.29 -2.72 -19.58
CA PRO A 151 -2.40 -2.87 -20.52
C PRO A 151 -2.98 -4.29 -20.63
N TYR A 152 -2.22 -5.31 -20.22
CA TYR A 152 -2.64 -6.71 -20.23
C TYR A 152 -3.59 -7.08 -19.07
N VAL A 153 -3.86 -6.19 -18.10
CA VAL A 153 -4.78 -6.53 -17.01
C VAL A 153 -6.24 -6.61 -17.47
N THR A 154 -6.92 -7.68 -17.08
CA THR A 154 -8.32 -7.94 -17.47
C THR A 154 -9.25 -7.89 -16.26
N PRO A 155 -10.56 -7.62 -16.45
CA PRO A 155 -11.53 -7.66 -15.35
C PRO A 155 -11.56 -9.01 -14.63
N ALA A 156 -11.54 -10.12 -15.37
CA ALA A 156 -11.51 -11.47 -14.81
C ALA A 156 -10.22 -11.74 -14.02
N GLY A 157 -9.07 -11.34 -14.56
CA GLY A 157 -7.78 -11.44 -13.87
C GLY A 157 -7.74 -10.62 -12.59
N THR A 158 -8.30 -9.41 -12.63
CA THR A 158 -8.38 -8.50 -11.49
C THR A 158 -9.31 -9.06 -10.41
N ALA A 159 -10.48 -9.59 -10.77
CA ALA A 159 -11.38 -10.26 -9.84
C ALA A 159 -10.69 -11.43 -9.11
N ALA A 160 -9.99 -12.28 -9.87
CA ALA A 160 -9.22 -13.39 -9.31
C ALA A 160 -8.09 -12.91 -8.40
N CYS A 161 -7.39 -11.84 -8.79
CA CYS A 161 -6.34 -11.19 -8.01
C CYS A 161 -6.86 -10.70 -6.65
N LEU A 162 -7.93 -9.89 -6.65
CA LEU A 162 -8.55 -9.36 -5.43
C LEU A 162 -9.06 -10.48 -4.51
N LYS A 163 -9.66 -11.53 -5.08
CA LYS A 163 -10.10 -12.71 -4.33
C LYS A 163 -8.92 -13.45 -3.67
N ARG A 164 -7.81 -13.65 -4.39
CA ARG A 164 -6.60 -14.31 -3.85
C ARG A 164 -5.94 -13.47 -2.75
N HIS A 165 -5.80 -12.17 -2.98
CA HIS A 165 -5.31 -11.22 -1.97
C HIS A 165 -6.17 -11.26 -0.70
N PHE A 166 -7.50 -11.21 -0.82
CA PHE A 166 -8.40 -11.33 0.34
C PHE A 166 -8.23 -12.65 1.10
N ILE A 167 -8.17 -13.79 0.40
CA ILE A 167 -7.96 -15.10 1.04
C ILE A 167 -6.64 -15.14 1.79
N TYR A 168 -5.57 -14.61 1.17
CA TYR A 168 -4.26 -14.52 1.79
C TYR A 168 -4.28 -13.65 3.05
N THR A 169 -4.80 -12.41 2.95
CA THR A 169 -4.86 -11.46 4.07
C THR A 169 -5.71 -12.01 5.22
N ARG A 170 -6.84 -12.64 4.93
CA ARG A 170 -7.67 -13.32 5.94
C ARG A 170 -6.92 -14.46 6.64
N ARG A 171 -6.15 -15.26 5.89
CA ARG A 171 -5.32 -16.31 6.47
C ARG A 171 -4.25 -15.71 7.39
N GLN A 172 -3.52 -14.70 6.91
CA GLN A 172 -2.47 -14.03 7.69
C GLN A 172 -3.02 -13.45 8.99
N PHE A 173 -4.18 -12.79 8.94
CA PHE A 173 -4.82 -12.21 10.13
C PHE A 173 -5.18 -13.28 11.18
N ARG A 174 -5.74 -14.42 10.76
CA ARG A 174 -6.08 -15.53 11.68
C ARG A 174 -4.86 -16.14 12.34
N THR A 175 -3.72 -16.16 11.66
CA THR A 175 -2.47 -16.75 12.15
C THR A 175 -1.51 -15.71 12.73
N LYS A 176 -1.95 -14.46 12.90
CA LYS A 176 -1.07 -13.36 13.28
C LYS A 176 -0.73 -13.45 14.77
N LYS A 177 0.56 -13.61 15.06
CA LYS A 177 1.09 -13.59 16.42
C LYS A 177 0.86 -12.20 17.05
N GLN A 178 0.59 -12.19 18.35
CA GLN A 178 0.47 -10.98 19.17
C GLN A 178 1.77 -10.62 19.89
N GLU A 179 2.88 -11.24 19.48
CA GLU A 179 4.20 -11.07 20.05
C GLU A 179 5.18 -10.70 18.94
N TYR A 180 6.19 -9.91 19.29
CA TYR A 180 7.31 -9.64 18.39
C TYR A 180 8.18 -10.90 18.25
N THR A 181 8.54 -11.21 17.02
CA THR A 181 9.37 -12.37 16.67
C THR A 181 10.84 -12.01 16.47
N LEU A 182 11.13 -10.75 16.15
CA LEU A 182 12.48 -10.21 16.04
C LEU A 182 12.81 -9.38 17.28
N ASN A 183 14.03 -9.52 17.77
CA ASN A 183 14.59 -8.66 18.80
C ASN A 183 15.14 -7.38 18.16
N CYS A 184 14.26 -6.42 17.88
CA CYS A 184 14.59 -5.17 17.20
C CYS A 184 13.91 -3.98 17.89
N ASN A 185 14.57 -2.82 17.89
CA ASN A 185 13.96 -1.56 18.29
C ASN A 185 13.25 -0.91 17.08
N TYR A 186 11.93 -0.93 17.08
CA TYR A 186 11.10 -0.32 16.03
C TYR A 186 10.91 1.20 16.15
N GLY A 187 11.51 1.85 17.15
CA GLY A 187 11.30 3.28 17.42
C GLY A 187 11.73 4.20 16.28
N GLU A 188 12.90 3.96 15.67
CA GLU A 188 13.36 4.76 14.52
C GLU A 188 12.52 4.53 13.27
N THR A 189 12.10 3.29 13.03
CA THR A 189 11.16 2.94 11.95
C THR A 189 9.79 3.58 12.19
N TYR A 190 9.36 3.70 13.44
CA TYR A 190 8.11 4.38 13.79
C TYR A 190 8.18 5.89 13.52
N LYS A 191 9.30 6.55 13.84
CA LYS A 191 9.53 7.94 13.43
C LYS A 191 9.52 8.08 11.90
N ALA A 192 10.04 7.09 11.18
CA ALA A 192 9.97 7.07 9.71
C ALA A 192 8.53 6.94 9.20
N PHE A 193 7.71 6.10 9.84
CA PHE A 193 6.28 6.02 9.59
C PHE A 193 5.57 7.35 9.87
N GLU A 194 5.87 8.05 10.96
CA GLU A 194 5.27 9.38 11.22
C GLU A 194 5.64 10.39 10.12
N ARG A 195 6.90 10.40 9.65
CA ARG A 195 7.32 11.21 8.49
C ARG A 195 6.62 10.80 7.19
N SER A 196 6.31 9.50 7.04
CA SER A 196 5.58 9.00 5.87
C SER A 196 4.15 9.53 5.80
N LEU A 197 3.54 9.88 6.94
CA LEU A 197 2.20 10.48 6.96
C LEU A 197 2.19 11.88 6.35
N GLU A 198 3.24 12.67 6.60
CA GLU A 198 3.38 14.01 6.01
C GLU A 198 3.67 13.94 4.51
N LEU A 199 4.57 13.04 4.09
CA LEU A 199 4.82 12.79 2.66
C LEU A 199 3.56 12.28 1.97
N GLY A 200 2.83 11.36 2.61
CA GLY A 200 1.61 10.76 2.06
C GLY A 200 0.47 11.76 1.91
N ALA A 201 0.32 12.70 2.85
CA ALA A 201 -0.66 13.79 2.73
C ALA A 201 -0.35 14.68 1.52
N LYS A 202 0.90 15.12 1.37
CA LYS A 202 1.33 15.92 0.21
C LYS A 202 1.16 15.17 -1.12
N ALA A 203 1.57 13.90 -1.16
CA ALA A 203 1.44 13.08 -2.36
C ALA A 203 -0.04 12.84 -2.74
N ALA A 204 -0.90 12.58 -1.75
CA ALA A 204 -2.34 12.42 -1.96
C ALA A 204 -2.99 13.74 -2.42
N GLU A 205 -2.62 14.88 -1.84
CA GLU A 205 -3.04 16.22 -2.29
C GLU A 205 -2.68 16.45 -3.77
N CYS A 206 -1.43 16.20 -4.17
CA CYS A 206 -1.00 16.36 -5.55
C CYS A 206 -1.89 15.57 -6.52
N VAL A 207 -2.08 14.27 -6.27
CA VAL A 207 -2.85 13.43 -7.19
C VAL A 207 -4.34 13.74 -7.16
N LEU A 208 -4.88 14.15 -6.01
CA LEU A 208 -6.26 14.61 -5.92
C LEU A 208 -6.45 15.89 -6.71
N ASP A 209 -5.49 16.82 -6.70
CA ASP A 209 -5.53 18.03 -7.51
C ASP A 209 -5.23 17.81 -9.00
N GLY A 210 -4.95 16.56 -9.40
CA GLY A 210 -4.63 16.21 -10.78
C GLY A 210 -3.23 16.66 -11.21
N ARG A 211 -2.31 16.82 -10.26
CA ARG A 211 -0.93 17.29 -10.49
C ARG A 211 0.08 16.20 -10.08
N ILE A 212 1.19 16.12 -10.80
CA ILE A 212 2.36 15.32 -10.42
C ILE A 212 3.52 16.25 -10.13
N ASP A 213 4.03 16.20 -8.91
CA ASP A 213 5.19 16.95 -8.48
C ASP A 213 6.44 16.06 -8.54
N ALA A 214 7.44 16.49 -9.30
CA ALA A 214 8.63 15.67 -9.54
C ALA A 214 9.49 15.47 -8.27
N GLU A 215 9.46 16.42 -7.33
CA GLU A 215 10.20 16.29 -6.07
C GLU A 215 9.51 15.30 -5.14
N ILE A 216 8.18 15.37 -5.04
CA ILE A 216 7.38 14.45 -4.20
C ILE A 216 7.51 13.01 -4.70
N PHE A 217 7.45 12.79 -6.01
CA PHE A 217 7.53 11.45 -6.64
C PHE A 217 8.94 11.09 -7.13
N SER A 218 9.99 11.64 -6.50
CA SER A 218 11.39 11.41 -6.89
C SER A 218 12.01 10.11 -6.35
N LYS A 219 11.41 9.51 -5.32
CA LYS A 219 11.95 8.30 -4.66
C LYS A 219 11.45 7.03 -5.33
N SER A 220 12.24 5.96 -5.23
CA SER A 220 11.80 4.59 -5.54
C SER A 220 10.86 4.06 -4.44
N PHE A 221 9.93 3.17 -4.81
CA PHE A 221 9.12 2.42 -3.83
C PHE A 221 10.01 1.51 -2.96
N LEU A 222 10.94 0.80 -3.59
CA LEU A 222 11.84 -0.18 -2.97
C LEU A 222 13.32 0.18 -3.20
#